data_AF-A0A2V1ABT8-F1
#
_entry.id   AF-A0A2V1ABT8-F1
#
_cell.length_a   1.000
_cell.length_b   1.000
_cell.length_c   1.000
_cell.angle_alpha   90.00
_cell.angle_beta   90.00
_cell.angle_gamma   90.00
#
_symmetry.space_group_name_H-M   'P 1'
#
loop_
_entity.id
_entity.type
_entity.pdbx_description
1 polymer ?
#
loop_
_entity_poly.entity_id
_entity_poly.type
_entity_poly.pdbx_seq_one_letter_code
_entity_poly.pdbx_strand_id
1 'polypeptide(L)'
;MVAVLASCGVSSKVLPQDGYHFYREQLARFDDPEEAFRRRGAPYTFDGARFVDAVRRVRNGEKVLAPSFDHAKKDPVEDDICIEPSAQVVFIEGNYVGLKDEPWVQLAELVDELWVVRTAPETVRERIVRRHLAAGIAKNHEEAVARADGSDWQNALYVMENTREADATVSMDN
;
A
#
# COMPACT_ATOMS: atom_id res chain seq x y z
N MET A 1 -0.55 -16.57 -0.48
CA MET A 1 0.83 -16.91 -0.09
C MET A 1 0.95 -17.22 1.40
N VAL A 2 0.52 -16.32 2.30
CA VAL A 2 0.51 -16.53 3.76
C VAL A 2 -0.09 -17.89 4.18
N ALA A 3 -1.27 -18.25 3.67
CA ALA A 3 -1.90 -19.54 3.97
C ALA A 3 -1.08 -20.76 3.50
N VAL A 4 -0.38 -20.62 2.36
CA VAL A 4 0.50 -21.67 1.83
C VAL A 4 1.72 -21.84 2.73
N LEU A 5 2.38 -20.74 3.12
CA LEU A 5 3.51 -20.77 4.04
C LEU A 5 3.13 -21.37 5.40
N ALA A 6 1.96 -20.99 5.93
CA ALA A 6 1.43 -21.57 7.16
C ALA A 6 1.26 -23.10 7.05
N SER A 7 0.79 -23.60 5.90
CA SER A 7 0.67 -25.05 5.66
C SER A 7 2.01 -25.79 5.60
N CYS A 8 3.11 -25.06 5.31
CA CYS A 8 4.48 -25.56 5.35
C CYS A 8 5.17 -25.35 6.71
N GLY A 9 4.45 -24.84 7.72
CA GLY A 9 5.01 -24.53 9.05
C GLY A 9 5.88 -23.26 9.08
N VAL A 10 5.82 -22.41 8.05
CA VAL A 10 6.56 -21.15 7.99
C VAL A 10 5.71 -20.03 8.59
N SER A 11 6.18 -19.43 9.68
CA SER A 11 5.53 -18.27 10.31
C SER A 11 5.66 -17.06 9.38
N SER A 12 4.53 -16.46 9.02
CA SER A 12 4.52 -15.27 8.17
C SER A 12 3.55 -14.19 8.65
N LYS A 13 3.88 -12.94 8.34
CA LYS A 13 3.08 -11.74 8.63
C LYS A 13 3.02 -10.83 7.42
N VAL A 14 2.05 -9.93 7.42
CA VAL A 14 1.88 -8.89 6.39
C VAL A 14 2.02 -7.54 7.08
N LEU A 15 2.81 -6.65 6.48
CA LEU A 15 2.93 -5.25 6.87
C LEU A 15 2.35 -4.40 5.73
N PRO A 16 1.07 -4.00 5.82
CA PRO A 16 0.41 -3.21 4.79
C PRO A 16 0.81 -1.74 4.87
N GLN A 17 1.14 -1.17 3.72
CA GLN A 17 1.40 0.26 3.57
C GLN A 17 0.16 1.11 3.89
N ASP A 18 -1.05 0.59 3.72
CA ASP A 18 -2.30 1.31 3.93
C ASP A 18 -2.44 1.89 5.35
N GLY A 19 -1.90 1.21 6.37
CA GLY A 19 -1.91 1.73 7.75
C GLY A 19 -1.07 3.00 7.95
N TYR A 20 -0.28 3.38 6.94
CA TYR A 20 0.60 4.55 6.97
C TYR A 20 0.07 5.70 6.13
N HIS A 21 -1.20 5.68 5.72
CA HIS A 21 -1.87 6.90 5.25
C HIS A 21 -1.79 7.97 6.34
N PHE A 22 -1.52 9.22 5.96
CA PHE A 22 -1.73 10.32 6.88
C PHE A 22 -3.19 10.34 7.32
N TYR A 23 -3.39 10.67 8.60
CA TYR A 23 -4.71 10.85 9.17
C TYR A 23 -5.45 11.97 8.45
N ARG A 24 -6.78 11.89 8.34
CA ARG A 24 -7.59 12.97 7.75
C ARG A 24 -7.32 14.31 8.41
N GLU A 25 -7.14 14.32 9.74
CA GLU A 25 -6.81 15.53 10.47
C GLU A 25 -5.44 16.10 10.07
N GLN A 26 -4.46 15.25 9.77
CA GLN A 26 -3.15 15.70 9.29
C GLN A 26 -3.26 16.25 7.86
N LEU A 27 -3.97 15.55 6.97
CA LEU A 27 -4.21 16.03 5.59
C LEU A 27 -4.92 17.39 5.58
N ALA A 28 -5.82 17.64 6.53
CA ALA A 28 -6.50 18.93 6.69
C ALA A 28 -5.56 20.09 7.04
N ARG A 29 -4.32 19.80 7.45
CA ARG A 29 -3.29 20.79 7.82
C ARG A 29 -2.19 20.92 6.76
N PHE A 30 -2.31 20.23 5.62
CA PHE A 30 -1.38 20.40 4.51
C PHE A 30 -1.55 21.79 3.87
N ASP A 31 -0.58 22.23 3.08
CA ASP A 31 -0.64 23.54 2.40
C ASP A 31 -1.84 23.65 1.46
N ASP A 32 -2.21 22.56 0.80
CA ASP A 32 -3.43 22.41 0.00
C ASP A 32 -4.24 21.19 0.46
N PRO A 33 -5.14 21.36 1.45
CA PRO A 33 -5.96 20.28 1.97
C PRO A 33 -6.92 19.69 0.95
N GLU A 34 -7.50 20.52 0.07
CA GLU A 34 -8.47 20.08 -0.94
C GLU A 34 -7.82 19.11 -1.92
N GLU A 35 -6.63 19.46 -2.42
CA GLU A 35 -5.84 18.59 -3.27
C GLU A 35 -5.38 17.33 -2.53
N ALA A 36 -4.92 17.46 -1.27
CA ALA A 36 -4.50 16.32 -0.46
C ALA A 36 -5.63 15.30 -0.24
N PHE A 37 -6.86 15.76 0.00
CA PHE A 37 -8.03 14.87 0.07
C PHE A 37 -8.43 14.30 -1.29
N ARG A 38 -8.35 15.10 -2.36
CA ARG A 38 -8.66 14.67 -3.73
C ARG A 38 -7.71 13.57 -4.21
N ARG A 39 -6.43 13.68 -3.86
CA ARG A 39 -5.34 12.76 -4.21
C ARG A 39 -5.02 11.76 -3.10
N ARG A 40 -5.84 11.64 -2.06
CA ARG A 40 -5.58 10.69 -0.97
C ARG A 40 -5.44 9.27 -1.53
N GLY A 41 -4.31 8.66 -1.25
CA GLY A 41 -3.84 7.44 -1.90
C GLY A 41 -2.63 7.67 -2.81
N ALA A 42 -2.26 8.91 -3.15
CA ALA A 42 -1.00 9.25 -3.83
C ALA A 42 0.21 9.15 -2.87
N PRO A 43 1.45 8.98 -3.37
CA PRO A 43 2.62 8.73 -2.52
C PRO A 43 2.82 9.72 -1.37
N TYR A 44 2.64 11.02 -1.63
CA TYR A 44 2.82 12.09 -0.64
C TYR A 44 1.73 12.13 0.45
N THR A 45 0.65 11.35 0.31
CA THR A 45 -0.43 11.26 1.29
C THR A 45 -0.23 10.13 2.30
N PHE A 46 0.95 9.51 2.29
CA PHE A 46 1.42 8.53 3.26
C PHE A 46 2.59 9.07 4.07
N ASP A 47 2.66 8.66 5.33
CA ASP A 47 3.86 8.80 6.15
C ASP A 47 4.88 7.71 5.75
N GLY A 48 5.51 7.90 4.60
CA GLY A 48 6.49 6.95 4.06
C GLY A 48 7.72 6.79 4.95
N ALA A 49 8.12 7.85 5.67
CA ALA A 49 9.26 7.79 6.58
C ALA A 49 8.99 6.84 7.75
N ARG A 50 7.79 6.95 8.34
CA ARG A 50 7.32 6.03 9.39
C ARG A 50 7.18 4.60 8.89
N PHE A 51 6.75 4.41 7.65
CA PHE A 51 6.68 3.07 7.04
C PHE A 51 8.07 2.43 6.88
N VAL A 52 9.01 3.17 6.29
CA VAL A 52 10.40 2.71 6.12
C VAL A 52 11.04 2.39 7.46
N ASP A 53 10.81 3.20 8.49
CA ASP A 53 11.31 2.92 9.84
C ASP A 53 10.75 1.61 10.41
N ALA A 54 9.45 1.35 10.24
CA ALA A 54 8.85 0.09 10.67
C ALA A 54 9.47 -1.12 9.96
N VAL A 55 9.69 -1.04 8.64
CA VAL A 55 10.36 -2.10 7.87
C VAL A 55 11.79 -2.30 8.36
N ARG A 56 12.53 -1.22 8.64
CA ARG A 56 13.89 -1.29 9.19
C ARG A 56 13.94 -2.00 10.55
N ARG A 57 13.00 -1.70 11.43
CA ARG A 57 12.88 -2.35 12.75
C ARG A 57 12.54 -3.83 12.62
N VAL A 58 11.65 -4.19 11.70
CA VAL A 58 11.37 -5.61 11.35
C VAL A 58 12.66 -6.30 10.88
N ARG A 59 13.42 -5.68 9.96
CA ARG A 59 14.69 -6.23 9.45
C ARG A 59 15.73 -6.46 10.56
N ASN A 60 15.73 -5.60 11.58
CA ASN A 60 16.61 -5.71 12.74
C ASN A 60 16.16 -6.75 13.78
N GLY A 61 15.06 -7.48 13.53
CA GLY A 61 14.53 -8.48 14.45
C GLY A 61 13.84 -7.89 15.67
N GLU A 62 13.36 -6.64 15.59
CA GLU A 62 12.56 -6.04 16.66
C GLU A 62 11.10 -6.49 16.60
N LYS A 63 10.44 -6.48 17.76
CA LYS A 63 8.98 -6.55 17.80
C LYS A 63 8.42 -5.22 17.30
N VAL A 64 7.56 -5.28 16.29
CA VAL A 64 6.93 -4.11 15.69
C VAL A 64 5.41 -4.20 15.84
N LEU A 65 4.84 -3.16 16.45
CA LEU A 65 3.42 -2.87 16.42
C LEU A 65 3.19 -1.86 15.32
N ALA A 66 2.45 -2.25 14.29
CA ALA A 66 2.20 -1.47 13.09
C ALA A 66 0.71 -1.12 12.99
N PRO A 67 0.38 0.04 12.41
CA PRO A 67 -1.00 0.40 12.15
C PRO A 67 -1.59 -0.45 11.02
N SER A 68 -2.89 -0.74 11.14
CA SER A 68 -3.71 -1.15 10.00
C SER A 68 -4.52 0.05 9.47
N PHE A 69 -5.38 -0.16 8.47
CA PHE A 69 -6.28 0.88 7.96
C PHE A 69 -7.74 0.44 8.08
N ASP A 70 -8.56 1.26 8.74
CA ASP A 70 -10.00 1.00 8.87
C ASP A 70 -10.74 1.74 7.75
N HIS A 71 -11.22 0.99 6.75
CA HIS A 71 -11.95 1.57 5.61
C HIS A 71 -13.31 2.19 5.99
N ALA A 72 -13.91 1.82 7.13
CA ALA A 72 -15.15 2.44 7.60
C ALA A 72 -14.86 3.80 8.26
N LYS A 73 -13.82 3.88 9.09
CA LYS A 73 -13.36 5.16 9.68
C LYS A 73 -12.62 6.04 8.68
N LYS A 74 -12.05 5.43 7.65
CA LYS A 74 -11.18 6.05 6.64
C LYS A 74 -9.92 6.65 7.26
N ASP A 75 -9.36 6.00 8.28
CA ASP A 75 -8.12 6.41 8.96
C ASP A 75 -7.36 5.19 9.52
N PRO A 76 -6.05 5.33 9.80
CA PRO A 76 -5.26 4.28 10.45
C PRO A 76 -5.79 3.84 11.81
N VAL A 77 -5.50 2.58 12.18
CA VAL A 77 -5.71 2.03 13.52
C VAL A 77 -4.38 1.59 14.07
N GLU A 78 -3.89 2.30 15.09
CA GLU A 78 -2.59 2.06 15.71
C GLU A 78 -2.49 0.71 16.41
N ASP A 79 -1.29 0.14 16.43
CA ASP A 79 -0.91 -1.10 17.11
C ASP A 79 -1.75 -2.35 16.76
N ASP A 80 -2.46 -2.34 15.63
CA ASP A 80 -3.38 -3.40 15.22
C ASP A 80 -2.67 -4.64 14.64
N ILE A 81 -1.45 -4.45 14.12
CA ILE A 81 -0.65 -5.52 13.53
C ILE A 81 0.61 -5.74 14.37
N CYS A 82 0.72 -6.94 14.97
CA CYS A 82 1.93 -7.34 15.68
C CYS A 82 2.81 -8.27 14.82
N ILE A 83 4.04 -7.82 14.58
CA ILE A 83 5.12 -8.61 13.96
C ILE A 83 6.11 -8.96 15.07
N GLU A 84 6.14 -10.24 15.43
CA GLU A 84 7.08 -10.77 16.42
C GLU A 84 8.45 -11.03 15.78
N PRO A 85 9.56 -10.94 16.53
CA PRO A 85 10.90 -11.30 16.06
C PRO A 85 11.03 -12.73 15.52
N SER A 86 10.10 -13.62 15.89
CA SER A 86 10.04 -15.01 15.43
C SER A 86 9.35 -15.19 14.07
N ALA A 87 8.82 -14.12 13.45
CA ALA A 87 8.30 -14.19 12.10
C ALA A 87 9.42 -14.52 11.10
N GLN A 88 9.23 -15.56 10.30
CA GLN A 88 10.25 -16.03 9.36
C GLN A 88 10.15 -15.32 8.01
N VAL A 89 8.93 -14.93 7.62
CA VAL A 89 8.66 -14.18 6.38
C VAL A 89 7.73 -13.02 6.70
N VAL A 90 8.09 -11.82 6.26
CA VAL A 90 7.21 -10.65 6.35
C VAL A 90 6.96 -10.12 4.95
N PHE A 91 5.69 -10.11 4.55
CA PHE A 91 5.26 -9.50 3.30
C PHE A 91 5.04 -8.01 3.51
N ILE A 92 5.89 -7.20 2.90
CA ILE A 92 5.70 -5.76 2.81
C ILE A 92 4.81 -5.49 1.60
N GLU A 93 3.57 -5.06 1.80
CA GLU A 93 2.62 -4.88 0.70
C GLU A 93 2.18 -3.43 0.55
N GLY A 94 2.11 -2.96 -0.70
CA GLY A 94 1.67 -1.60 -1.02
C GLY A 94 2.04 -1.18 -2.42
N ASN A 95 1.42 -0.10 -2.90
CA ASN A 95 1.67 0.41 -4.25
C ASN A 95 3.05 1.04 -4.40
N TYR A 96 3.64 1.54 -3.30
CA TYR A 96 4.84 2.38 -3.37
C TYR A 96 6.10 1.70 -2.81
N VAL A 97 6.02 0.43 -2.44
CA VAL A 97 7.11 -0.32 -1.80
C VAL A 97 8.34 -0.52 -2.71
N GLY A 98 8.19 -0.30 -4.01
CA GLY A 98 9.26 -0.36 -4.99
C GLY A 98 9.63 0.97 -5.65
N LEU A 99 9.06 2.12 -5.22
CA LEU A 99 9.39 3.41 -5.83
C LEU A 99 10.87 3.80 -5.63
N LYS A 100 11.42 4.51 -6.61
CA LYS A 100 12.80 5.06 -6.57
C LYS A 100 12.90 6.41 -5.86
N ASP A 101 11.77 7.00 -5.48
CA ASP A 101 11.72 8.28 -4.77
C ASP A 101 11.91 8.11 -3.27
N GLU A 102 12.41 9.14 -2.61
CA GLU A 102 12.39 9.21 -1.15
C GLU A 102 10.94 9.28 -0.62
N PRO A 103 10.64 8.67 0.54
CA PRO A 103 11.53 7.83 1.35
C PRO A 103 11.61 6.36 0.89
N TRP A 104 10.77 5.97 -0.07
CA TRP A 104 10.53 4.57 -0.48
C TRP A 104 11.76 3.86 -1.02
N VAL A 105 12.67 4.59 -1.67
CA VAL A 105 13.92 4.06 -2.22
C VAL A 105 14.76 3.30 -1.19
N GLN A 106 14.69 3.71 0.09
CA GLN A 106 15.39 3.07 1.19
C GLN A 106 14.94 1.62 1.43
N LEU A 107 13.73 1.25 1.00
CA LEU A 107 13.22 -0.13 1.13
C LEU A 107 14.06 -1.12 0.31
N ALA A 108 14.74 -0.68 -0.75
CA ALA A 108 15.56 -1.54 -1.58
C ALA A 108 16.70 -2.23 -0.80
N GLU A 109 17.20 -1.60 0.27
CA GLU A 109 18.25 -2.16 1.13
C GLU A 109 17.69 -2.97 2.32
N LEU A 110 16.36 -2.94 2.54
CA LEU A 110 15.71 -3.53 3.71
C LEU A 110 14.97 -4.84 3.39
N VAL A 111 14.64 -5.08 2.12
CA VAL A 111 13.90 -6.26 1.66
C VAL A 111 14.80 -7.23 0.89
N ASP A 112 14.51 -8.52 0.98
CA ASP A 112 15.26 -9.55 0.25
C ASP A 112 14.85 -9.64 -1.22
N GLU A 113 13.56 -9.45 -1.52
CA GLU A 113 13.01 -9.52 -2.88
C GLU A 113 11.86 -8.50 -3.05
N LEU A 114 11.76 -7.90 -4.23
CA LEU A 114 10.63 -7.07 -4.69
C LEU A 114 9.85 -7.80 -5.77
N TRP A 115 8.57 -8.01 -5.52
CA TRP A 115 7.66 -8.66 -6.47
C TRP A 115 6.64 -7.65 -6.98
N VAL A 116 6.47 -7.57 -8.29
CA VAL A 116 5.45 -6.71 -8.92
C VAL A 116 4.33 -7.57 -9.48
N VAL A 117 3.10 -7.22 -9.13
CA VAL A 117 1.91 -7.83 -9.71
C VAL A 117 1.50 -7.05 -10.96
N ARG A 118 1.43 -7.73 -12.10
CA ARG A 118 0.94 -7.18 -13.36
C ARG A 118 -0.42 -7.75 -13.71
N THR A 119 -1.29 -6.88 -14.19
CA THR A 119 -2.64 -7.21 -14.65
C THR A 119 -2.99 -6.27 -15.80
N ALA A 120 -3.80 -6.72 -16.75
CA ALA A 120 -4.27 -5.87 -17.85
C ALA A 120 -4.93 -4.58 -17.31
N PRO A 121 -4.59 -3.39 -17.84
CA PRO A 121 -5.14 -2.11 -17.37
C PRO A 121 -6.67 -2.08 -17.32
N GLU A 122 -7.33 -2.71 -18.28
CA GLU A 122 -8.79 -2.79 -18.39
C GLU A 122 -9.38 -3.57 -17.20
N THR A 123 -8.78 -4.70 -16.85
CA THR A 123 -9.17 -5.50 -15.68
C THR A 123 -8.93 -4.76 -14.38
N VAL A 124 -7.80 -4.03 -14.26
CA VAL A 124 -7.52 -3.19 -13.07
C VAL A 124 -8.58 -2.11 -12.92
N ARG A 125 -8.87 -1.39 -14.01
CA ARG A 125 -9.89 -0.33 -14.05
C ARG A 125 -11.26 -0.86 -13.62
N GLU A 126 -11.71 -1.98 -14.21
CA GLU A 126 -12.99 -2.61 -13.88
C GLU A 126 -13.08 -2.99 -12.39
N ARG A 127 -12.00 -3.57 -11.85
CA ARG A 127 -11.92 -3.95 -10.42
C ARG A 127 -11.97 -2.73 -9.51
N ILE A 128 -11.28 -1.65 -9.86
CA ILE A 128 -11.28 -0.39 -9.09
C ILE A 128 -12.67 0.24 -9.09
N VAL A 129 -13.33 0.35 -10.24
CA VAL A 129 -14.70 0.88 -10.36
C VAL A 129 -15.66 0.07 -9.48
N ARG A 130 -15.60 -1.26 -9.56
CA ARG A 130 -16.43 -2.16 -8.73
C ARG A 130 -16.15 -1.95 -7.24
N ARG A 131 -14.88 -1.80 -6.84
CA ARG A 131 -14.48 -1.56 -5.45
C ARG A 131 -15.02 -0.23 -4.93
N HIS A 132 -14.95 0.85 -5.71
CA HIS A 132 -15.46 2.16 -5.30
C HIS A 132 -16.96 2.13 -5.00
N LEU A 133 -17.73 1.44 -5.84
CA LEU A 133 -19.18 1.28 -5.65
C LEU A 133 -19.49 0.44 -4.41
N ALA A 134 -18.82 -0.72 -4.27
CA ALA A 134 -19.03 -1.62 -3.14
C ALA A 134 -18.65 -0.99 -1.79
N ALA A 135 -17.59 -0.17 -1.76
CA ALA A 135 -17.12 0.52 -0.56
C ALA A 135 -17.86 1.84 -0.27
N GLY A 136 -18.82 2.24 -1.12
CA GLY A 136 -19.53 3.53 -0.98
C GLY A 136 -18.61 4.75 -1.10
N ILE A 137 -17.46 4.61 -1.76
CA ILE A 137 -16.52 5.70 -2.04
C ILE A 137 -17.08 6.59 -3.15
N ALA A 138 -17.78 5.99 -4.11
CA ALA A 138 -18.50 6.67 -5.17
C ALA A 138 -20.00 6.39 -5.05
N LYS A 139 -20.83 7.41 -5.27
CA LYS A 139 -22.29 7.32 -5.17
C LYS A 139 -22.92 6.63 -6.37
N ASN A 140 -22.26 6.66 -7.51
CA ASN A 140 -22.74 6.08 -8.76
C ASN A 140 -21.56 5.65 -9.66
N HIS A 141 -21.89 4.99 -10.76
CA HIS A 141 -20.90 4.45 -11.69
C HIS A 141 -20.04 5.53 -12.35
N GLU A 142 -20.63 6.67 -12.68
CA GLU A 142 -19.91 7.80 -13.30
C GLU A 142 -18.83 8.35 -12.37
N GLU A 143 -19.14 8.57 -11.10
CA GLU A 143 -18.17 9.02 -10.09
C GLU A 143 -17.08 7.96 -9.85
N ALA A 144 -17.44 6.68 -9.84
CA ALA A 144 -16.49 5.58 -9.67
C ALA A 144 -15.50 5.51 -10.84
N VAL A 145 -15.99 5.71 -12.07
CA VAL A 145 -15.20 5.79 -13.29
C VAL A 145 -14.29 7.02 -13.26
N ALA A 146 -14.82 8.20 -12.92
CA ALA A 146 -14.04 9.43 -12.85
C ALA A 146 -12.89 9.34 -11.83
N ARG A 147 -13.10 8.66 -10.69
CA ARG A 147 -12.03 8.39 -9.72
C ARG A 147 -10.99 7.42 -10.27
N ALA A 148 -11.44 6.29 -10.85
CA ALA A 148 -10.57 5.28 -11.42
C ALA A 148 -9.68 5.86 -12.52
N ASP A 149 -10.26 6.63 -13.45
CA ASP A 149 -9.56 7.24 -14.59
C ASP A 149 -8.77 8.51 -14.21
N GLY A 150 -9.04 9.05 -13.02
CA GLY A 150 -8.40 10.21 -12.45
C GLY A 150 -7.25 9.82 -11.52
N SER A 151 -7.48 9.98 -10.21
CA SER A 151 -6.40 9.86 -9.23
C SER A 151 -5.80 8.46 -9.17
N ASP A 152 -6.61 7.40 -9.27
CA ASP A 152 -6.07 6.03 -9.21
C ASP A 152 -5.21 5.71 -10.42
N TRP A 153 -5.64 6.10 -11.62
CA TRP A 153 -4.85 5.91 -12.84
C TRP A 153 -3.56 6.73 -12.83
N GLN A 154 -3.59 7.99 -12.36
CA GLN A 154 -2.39 8.80 -12.19
C GLN A 154 -1.39 8.14 -11.23
N ASN A 155 -1.87 7.58 -10.13
CA ASN A 155 -1.03 6.86 -9.18
C ASN A 155 -0.48 5.57 -9.81
N ALA A 156 -1.29 4.83 -10.56
CA ALA A 156 -0.87 3.61 -11.25
C ALA A 156 0.23 3.89 -12.29
N LEU A 157 0.06 4.91 -13.14
CA LEU A 157 1.08 5.35 -14.09
C LEU A 157 2.38 5.73 -13.38
N TYR A 158 2.27 6.49 -12.29
CA TYR A 158 3.43 6.87 -11.49
C TYR A 158 4.21 5.65 -10.97
N VAL A 159 3.51 4.65 -10.44
CA VAL A 159 4.12 3.38 -10.01
C VAL A 159 4.79 2.67 -11.18
N MET A 160 4.12 2.54 -12.33
CA MET A 160 4.67 1.85 -13.49
C MET A 160 5.95 2.51 -14.02
N GLU A 161 6.04 3.83 -13.96
CA GLU A 161 7.19 4.60 -14.46
C GLU A 161 8.35 4.67 -13.45
N ASN A 162 8.04 4.70 -12.15
CA ASN A 162 9.01 5.04 -11.10
C ASN A 162 9.38 3.88 -10.17
N THR A 163 8.83 2.68 -10.38
CA THR A 163 9.24 1.47 -9.64
C THR A 163 10.61 0.97 -10.10
N ARG A 164 11.45 0.50 -9.16
CA ARG A 164 12.72 -0.17 -9.45
C ARG A 164 12.50 -1.51 -10.16
N GLU A 165 13.57 -2.07 -10.72
CA GLU A 165 13.48 -3.40 -11.31
C GLU A 165 13.07 -4.42 -10.23
N ALA A 166 12.07 -5.24 -10.55
CA ALA A 166 11.53 -6.24 -9.65
C ALA A 166 12.29 -7.55 -9.82
N ASP A 167 12.54 -8.25 -8.71
CA ASP A 167 13.16 -9.58 -8.71
C ASP A 167 12.22 -10.64 -9.33
N ALA A 168 10.91 -10.42 -9.19
CA ALA A 168 9.89 -11.25 -9.84
C ALA A 168 8.69 -10.43 -10.31
N THR A 169 8.07 -10.88 -11.40
CA THR A 169 6.79 -10.38 -11.87
C THR A 169 5.75 -11.49 -11.82
N VAL A 170 4.62 -11.21 -11.18
CA VAL A 170 3.48 -12.12 -11.11
C VAL A 170 2.36 -11.57 -12.00
N SER A 171 2.02 -12.29 -13.06
CA SER A 171 0.86 -11.95 -13.89
C SER A 171 -0.41 -12.52 -13.25
N MET A 172 -1.42 -11.68 -13.06
CA MET A 172 -2.76 -12.11 -12.65
C MET A 172 -3.76 -11.84 -13.76
N ASP A 173 -3.88 -12.82 -14.65
CA ASP A 173 -4.90 -12.87 -15.68
C ASP A 173 -6.01 -13.79 -15.15
N ASN A 174 -7.12 -13.18 -14.70
CA ASN A 174 -8.35 -13.77 -14.13
C ASN A 174 -8.53 -13.60 -12.61
#